data_AF-A0A9X2FUU0-F1
#
_entry.id   AF-A0A9X2FUU0-F1
#
_cell.length_a   1.000
_cell.length_b   1.000
_cell.length_c   1.000
_cell.angle_alpha   90.00
_cell.angle_beta   90.00
_cell.angle_gamma   90.00
#
_symmetry.space_group_name_H-M   'P 1'
#
loop_
_entity.id
_entity.type
_entity.pdbx_description
1 polymer ?
#
loop_
_entity_poly.entity_id
_entity_poly.type
_entity_poly.pdbx_seq_one_letter_code
_entity_poly.pdbx_strand_id
1 'polypeptide(L)'
;MNYLKIYNLIRTLSIICFVAITFEYWGIGFIGTAIMLFPYGIVFVLANKNLYKTKLRTFFRAVAGLLVSVLTIGLLFGVDSDPQAAIGLGFVVVIQYGILFISEAIIGLATYAESHT
;
A
#
# COMPACT_ATOMS: atom_id res chain seq x y z
N MET A 1 2.73 9.58 -20.42
CA MET A 1 2.44 8.50 -19.45
C MET A 1 0.92 8.33 -19.38
N ASN A 2 0.40 7.15 -19.67
CA ASN A 2 -1.05 6.94 -19.65
C ASN A 2 -1.48 6.71 -18.18
N TYR A 3 -1.83 7.79 -17.49
CA TYR A 3 -2.25 7.79 -16.09
C TYR A 3 -3.38 6.78 -15.82
N LEU A 4 -4.24 6.57 -16.83
CA LEU A 4 -5.36 5.64 -16.76
C LEU A 4 -4.89 4.18 -16.55
N LYS A 5 -3.83 3.79 -17.26
CA LYS A 5 -3.27 2.44 -17.16
C LYS A 5 -2.60 2.21 -15.80
N ILE A 6 -1.90 3.21 -15.28
CA ILE A 6 -1.15 3.09 -14.02
C ILE A 6 -2.09 2.97 -12.82
N TYR A 7 -3.09 3.86 -12.68
CA TYR A 7 -3.98 3.74 -11.52
C TYR A 7 -4.77 2.43 -11.56
N ASN A 8 -5.21 1.97 -12.75
CA ASN A 8 -5.90 0.68 -12.88
C ASN A 8 -4.98 -0.48 -12.45
N LEU A 9 -3.72 -0.47 -12.88
CA LEU A 9 -2.73 -1.48 -12.46
C LEU A 9 -2.58 -1.51 -10.94
N ILE A 10 -2.31 -0.37 -10.31
CA ILE A 10 -2.11 -0.28 -8.86
C ILE A 10 -3.38 -0.70 -8.10
N ARG A 11 -4.55 -0.30 -8.60
CA ARG A 11 -5.84 -0.70 -8.03
C ARG A 11 -6.04 -2.21 -8.09
N THR A 12 -5.76 -2.84 -9.23
CA THR A 12 -5.84 -4.30 -9.37
C THR A 12 -4.85 -4.99 -8.43
N LEU A 13 -3.59 -4.52 -8.36
CA LEU A 13 -2.60 -5.07 -7.44
C LEU A 13 -3.06 -4.99 -5.98
N SER A 14 -3.66 -3.86 -5.56
CA SER A 14 -4.19 -3.75 -4.20
C SER A 14 -5.30 -4.75 -3.90
N ILE A 15 -6.18 -5.04 -4.87
CA ILE A 15 -7.22 -6.06 -4.69
C ILE A 15 -6.59 -7.45 -4.56
N ILE A 16 -5.61 -7.77 -5.41
CA ILE A 16 -4.89 -9.05 -5.35
C ILE A 16 -4.21 -9.22 -3.99
N CYS A 17 -3.48 -8.21 -3.51
CA CYS A 17 -2.83 -8.23 -2.20
C CYS A 17 -3.83 -8.38 -1.06
N PHE A 18 -4.95 -7.64 -1.13
CA PHE A 18 -6.02 -7.71 -0.14
C PHE A 18 -6.60 -9.13 -0.04
N VAL A 19 -6.92 -9.75 -1.17
CA VAL A 19 -7.46 -11.12 -1.21
C VAL A 19 -6.43 -12.13 -0.71
N ALA A 20 -5.17 -12.01 -1.14
CA ALA A 20 -4.11 -12.93 -0.73
C ALA A 20 -3.87 -12.90 0.79
N ILE A 21 -3.78 -11.71 1.38
CA ILE A 21 -3.59 -11.56 2.84
C ILE A 21 -4.83 -12.02 3.60
N THR A 22 -6.03 -11.79 3.07
CA THR A 22 -7.27 -12.30 3.67
C THR A 22 -7.26 -13.83 3.75
N PHE A 23 -6.76 -14.49 2.70
CA PHE A 23 -6.70 -15.95 2.63
C PHE A 23 -5.64 -16.51 3.58
N GLU A 24 -4.42 -15.96 3.55
CA GLU A 24 -3.30 -16.44 4.36
C GLU A 24 -3.52 -16.24 5.86
N TYR A 25 -4.02 -15.07 6.24
CA TYR A 25 -4.13 -14.65 7.64
C TYR A 25 -5.56 -14.75 8.18
N TRP A 26 -6.36 -15.64 7.58
CA TRP A 26 -7.72 -15.93 8.04
C TRP A 26 -7.70 -16.52 9.45
N GLY A 27 -8.37 -15.88 10.41
CA GLY A 27 -8.52 -16.40 11.77
C GLY A 27 -7.59 -15.81 12.84
N ILE A 28 -6.72 -14.84 12.50
CA ILE A 28 -5.85 -14.11 13.46
C ILE A 28 -6.63 -13.15 14.38
N GLY A 29 -7.96 -13.12 14.25
CA GLY A 29 -8.85 -12.25 14.99
C GLY A 29 -9.08 -10.92 14.28
N PHE A 30 -10.24 -10.32 14.51
CA PHE A 30 -10.74 -9.18 13.74
C PHE A 30 -9.76 -8.01 13.68
N ILE A 31 -9.17 -7.62 14.83
CA ILE A 31 -8.26 -6.48 14.91
C ILE A 31 -6.96 -6.74 14.13
N GLY A 32 -6.37 -7.93 14.29
CA GLY A 32 -5.15 -8.32 13.59
C GLY A 32 -5.36 -8.34 12.08
N THR A 33 -6.43 -8.98 11.62
CA THR A 33 -6.81 -9.01 10.21
C THR A 33 -7.07 -7.61 9.65
N ALA A 34 -7.77 -6.75 10.40
CA ALA A 34 -8.01 -5.36 9.97
C ALA A 34 -6.71 -4.57 9.80
N ILE A 35 -5.78 -4.67 10.76
CA ILE A 35 -4.48 -4.00 10.70
C ILE A 35 -3.67 -4.43 9.47
N MET A 36 -3.69 -5.73 9.15
CA MET A 36 -2.97 -6.28 7.98
C MET A 36 -3.61 -5.88 6.66
N LEU A 37 -4.94 -5.80 6.57
CA LEU A 37 -5.65 -5.51 5.31
C LEU A 37 -5.69 -4.02 4.95
N PHE A 38 -5.64 -3.16 5.95
CA PHE A 38 -5.89 -1.74 5.79
C PHE A 38 -4.88 -1.01 4.87
N PRO A 39 -3.57 -1.32 4.83
CA PRO A 39 -2.66 -0.76 3.84
C PRO A 39 -3.13 -0.96 2.39
N TYR A 40 -3.66 -2.13 2.05
CA TYR A 40 -4.17 -2.43 0.71
C TYR A 40 -5.48 -1.70 0.44
N GLY A 41 -6.34 -1.56 1.45
CA GLY A 41 -7.53 -0.72 1.38
C GLY A 41 -7.20 0.75 1.08
N ILE A 42 -6.18 1.30 1.73
CA ILE A 42 -5.67 2.66 1.47
C ILE A 42 -5.19 2.76 0.01
N VAL A 43 -4.34 1.83 -0.46
CA VAL A 43 -3.87 1.83 -1.85
C VAL A 43 -5.03 1.81 -2.83
N PHE A 44 -6.04 0.97 -2.59
CA PHE A 44 -7.23 0.86 -3.44
C PHE A 44 -8.01 2.17 -3.53
N VAL A 45 -8.25 2.83 -2.39
CA VAL A 45 -8.98 4.11 -2.34
C VAL A 45 -8.18 5.23 -3.01
N LEU A 46 -6.85 5.26 -2.78
CA LEU A 46 -5.97 6.26 -3.37
C LEU A 46 -5.78 6.07 -4.86
N ALA A 47 -5.87 4.83 -5.38
CA ALA A 47 -5.78 4.48 -6.80
C ALA A 47 -7.03 4.91 -7.61
N ASN A 48 -7.32 6.20 -7.57
CA ASN A 48 -8.45 6.84 -8.25
C ASN A 48 -7.95 7.76 -9.37
N LYS A 49 -8.61 7.68 -10.54
CA LYS A 49 -8.36 8.53 -11.72
C LYS A 49 -8.32 10.02 -11.37
N ASN A 50 -9.19 10.49 -10.49
CA ASN A 50 -9.26 11.90 -10.09
C ASN A 50 -8.08 12.35 -9.23
N LEU A 51 -7.38 11.42 -8.61
CA LEU A 51 -6.24 11.68 -7.75
C LEU A 51 -4.91 11.59 -8.55
N TYR A 52 -4.88 10.85 -9.66
CA TYR A 52 -3.73 10.64 -10.55
C TYR A 52 -3.69 11.67 -11.70
N LYS A 53 -3.62 12.96 -11.34
CA LYS A 53 -3.69 14.08 -12.30
C LYS A 53 -2.33 14.60 -12.77
N THR A 54 -1.31 14.53 -11.91
CA THR A 54 0.04 15.06 -12.21
C THR A 54 1.05 13.93 -12.30
N LYS A 55 2.16 14.18 -13.01
CA LYS A 55 3.29 13.24 -13.10
C LYS A 55 3.82 12.88 -11.71
N LEU A 56 3.97 13.87 -10.84
CA LEU A 56 4.45 13.71 -9.46
C LEU A 56 3.52 12.80 -8.66
N ARG A 57 2.22 13.11 -8.60
CA ARG A 57 1.22 12.29 -7.89
C ARG A 57 1.19 10.86 -8.39
N THR A 58 1.24 10.69 -9.71
CA THR A 58 1.23 9.36 -10.33
C THR A 58 2.48 8.58 -9.95
N PHE A 59 3.65 9.21 -10.01
CA PHE A 59 4.92 8.57 -9.71
C PHE A 59 4.97 8.06 -8.26
N PHE A 60 4.73 8.95 -7.29
CA PHE A 60 4.81 8.60 -5.87
C PHE A 60 3.79 7.54 -5.45
N ARG A 61 2.56 7.61 -5.97
CA ARG A 61 1.56 6.58 -5.68
C ARG A 61 1.80 5.26 -6.38
N ALA A 62 2.32 5.28 -7.60
CA ALA A 62 2.72 4.06 -8.30
C ALA A 62 3.86 3.34 -7.56
N VAL A 63 4.89 4.09 -7.15
CA VAL A 63 6.01 3.55 -6.37
C VAL A 63 5.50 3.00 -5.03
N ALA A 64 4.66 3.75 -4.31
CA ALA A 64 4.11 3.28 -3.05
C ALA A 64 3.28 1.99 -3.21
N GLY A 65 2.37 1.95 -4.19
CA GLY A 65 1.55 0.76 -4.45
C GLY A 65 2.38 -0.45 -4.85
N LEU A 66 3.44 -0.27 -5.64
CA LEU A 66 4.36 -1.35 -6.01
C LEU A 66 5.15 -1.87 -4.80
N LEU A 67 5.72 -0.99 -3.99
CA LEU A 67 6.47 -1.40 -2.80
C LEU A 67 5.58 -2.13 -1.78
N VAL A 68 4.36 -1.63 -1.55
CA VAL A 68 3.38 -2.31 -0.69
C VAL A 68 3.06 -3.72 -1.24
N SER A 69 2.91 -3.86 -2.56
CA SER A 69 2.67 -5.15 -3.21
C SER A 69 3.86 -6.10 -3.06
N VAL A 70 5.10 -5.61 -3.21
CA VAL A 70 6.31 -6.41 -2.99
C VAL A 70 6.42 -6.89 -1.55
N LEU A 71 6.15 -6.00 -0.58
CA LEU A 71 6.14 -6.38 0.84
C LEU A 71 5.06 -7.42 1.15
N THR A 72 3.94 -7.41 0.41
CA THR A 72 2.91 -8.45 0.52
C THR A 72 3.47 -9.82 0.17
N ILE A 73 4.32 -9.92 -0.86
CA ILE A 73 4.97 -11.20 -1.22
C ILE A 73 5.84 -11.68 -0.05
N GLY A 74 6.58 -10.79 0.60
CA GLY A 74 7.36 -11.11 1.80
C GLY A 74 6.48 -11.65 2.94
N LEU A 75 5.29 -11.07 3.14
CA LEU A 75 4.32 -11.57 4.11
C LEU A 75 3.76 -12.95 3.75
N LEU A 76 3.57 -13.27 2.48
CA LEU A 76 2.96 -14.53 2.06
C LEU A 76 3.92 -15.73 2.09
N PHE A 77 5.23 -15.50 1.99
CA PHE A 77 6.21 -16.59 1.82
C PHE A 77 7.35 -16.59 2.85
N GLY A 78 7.45 -15.57 3.71
CA GLY A 78 8.63 -15.36 4.56
C GLY A 78 8.44 -15.65 6.05
N VAL A 79 7.29 -16.17 6.48
CA VAL A 79 6.93 -16.27 7.90
C VAL A 79 6.80 -17.74 8.31
N ASP A 80 7.83 -18.29 8.96
CA ASP A 80 7.73 -19.55 9.69
C ASP A 80 6.92 -19.37 10.99
N SER A 81 6.35 -20.44 11.55
CA SER A 81 5.54 -20.40 12.77
C SER A 81 6.39 -20.29 14.05
N ASP A 82 7.11 -19.18 14.21
CA ASP A 82 7.96 -18.80 15.34
C ASP A 82 7.47 -17.44 15.92
N PRO A 83 7.44 -17.23 17.26
CA PRO A 83 7.23 -15.91 17.87
C PRO A 83 8.00 -14.74 17.25
N GLN A 84 9.25 -14.95 16.80
CA GLN A 84 10.08 -13.97 16.12
C GLN A 84 9.54 -13.61 14.73
N ALA A 85 8.88 -14.55 14.06
CA ALA A 85 8.23 -14.31 12.78
C ALA A 85 6.99 -13.41 12.93
N ALA A 86 6.26 -13.50 14.04
CA ALA A 86 5.15 -12.60 14.34
C ALA A 86 5.62 -11.14 14.51
N ILE A 87 6.79 -10.93 15.13
CA ILE A 87 7.42 -9.60 15.22
C ILE A 87 7.81 -9.09 13.83
N GLY A 88 8.43 -9.95 13.00
CA GLY A 88 8.78 -9.62 11.62
C GLY A 88 7.56 -9.19 10.79
N LEU A 89 6.45 -9.90 10.94
CA LEU A 89 5.15 -9.59 10.34
C LEU A 89 4.68 -8.17 10.68
N GLY A 90 4.73 -7.82 11.97
CA GLY A 90 4.39 -6.49 12.45
C GLY A 90 5.26 -5.40 11.81
N PHE A 91 6.58 -5.63 11.71
CA PHE A 91 7.48 -4.68 11.04
C PHE A 91 7.15 -4.48 9.57
N VAL A 92 6.86 -5.55 8.82
CA VAL A 92 6.53 -5.43 7.40
C VAL A 92 5.25 -4.61 7.21
N VAL A 93 4.22 -4.84 8.03
CA VAL A 93 2.98 -4.05 8.00
C VAL A 93 3.27 -2.58 8.33
N VAL A 94 4.07 -2.29 9.37
CA VAL A 94 4.47 -0.91 9.73
C VAL A 94 5.22 -0.22 8.58
N ILE A 95 6.10 -0.93 7.87
CA ILE A 95 6.81 -0.39 6.70
C ILE A 95 5.81 -0.02 5.60
N GLN A 96 4.79 -0.85 5.34
CA GLN A 96 3.74 -0.53 4.36
C GLN A 96 3.02 0.78 4.72
N TYR A 97 2.66 0.97 5.99
CA TYR A 97 2.09 2.24 6.46
C TYR A 97 3.04 3.43 6.27
N GLY A 98 4.32 3.25 6.60
CA GLY A 98 5.34 4.28 6.42
C GLY A 98 5.49 4.71 4.97
N ILE A 99 5.51 3.75 4.03
CA ILE A 99 5.59 4.02 2.59
C ILE A 99 4.39 4.85 2.12
N LEU A 100 3.18 4.48 2.54
CA LEU A 100 1.95 5.20 2.18
C LEU A 100 1.95 6.61 2.76
N PHE A 101 2.31 6.76 4.03
CA PHE A 101 2.39 8.04 4.70
C PHE A 101 3.40 8.97 4.02
N ILE A 102 4.62 8.51 3.80
CA ILE A 102 5.68 9.32 3.17
C ILE A 102 5.29 9.74 1.76
N SER A 103 4.69 8.83 0.98
CA SER A 103 4.22 9.13 -0.38
C SER A 103 3.21 10.26 -0.40
N GLU A 104 2.16 10.19 0.44
CA GLU A 104 1.14 11.23 0.50
C GLU A 104 1.66 12.53 1.15
N ALA A 105 2.57 12.44 2.12
CA ALA A 105 3.20 13.62 2.72
C ALA A 105 4.00 14.43 1.68
N ILE A 106 4.82 13.76 0.87
CA ILE A 106 5.59 14.41 -0.21
C ILE A 106 4.64 15.04 -1.24
N ILE A 107 3.57 14.32 -1.64
CA ILE A 107 2.56 14.86 -2.56
C ILE A 107 1.88 16.10 -1.97
N GLY A 108 1.54 16.06 -0.68
CA GLY A 108 0.90 17.16 0.04
C GLY A 108 1.78 18.40 0.08
N LEU A 109 3.05 18.25 0.47
CA LEU A 109 4.04 19.33 0.51
C LEU A 109 4.28 19.95 -0.87
N ALA A 110 4.45 19.11 -1.91
CA ALA A 110 4.66 19.58 -3.27
C ALA A 110 3.44 20.35 -3.81
N THR A 111 2.22 19.86 -3.55
CA THR A 111 1.00 20.54 -3.98
C THR A 111 0.81 21.87 -3.24
N TYR A 112 1.16 21.94 -1.95
CA TYR A 112 1.04 23.17 -1.16
C TYR A 112 1.98 24.27 -1.66
N ALA A 113 3.20 23.90 -2.06
CA ALA A 113 4.15 24.83 -2.64
C ALA A 113 3.62 25.43 -3.95
N GLU A 114 3.05 24.60 -4.84
CA GLU A 114 2.48 25.05 -6.12
C GLU A 114 1.30 26.04 -5.96
N SER A 115 0.54 25.99 -4.85
CA SER A 115 -0.61 26.88 -4.65
C SER A 115 -0.27 28.25 -4.04
N HIS A 116 0.98 28.46 -3.63
CA HIS A 116 1.44 29.68 -2.94
C HIS A 116 2.64 30.35 -3.65
N THR A 117 2.89 29.99 -4.91
CA THR A 117 3.84 30.62 -5.83
C THR A 117 3.11 31.18 -7.03
#